data_AF-A0A060CDG8-F1
#
_entry.id   AF-A0A060CDG8-F1
#
_cell.length_a   1.000
_cell.length_b   1.000
_cell.length_c   1.000
_cell.angle_alpha   90.00
_cell.angle_beta   90.00
_cell.angle_gamma   90.00
#
_symmetry.space_group_name_H-M   'P 1'
#
loop_
_entity.id
_entity.type
_entity.pdbx_description
1 polymer ?
#
loop_
_entity_poly.entity_id
_entity_poly.type
_entity_poly.pdbx_seq_one_letter_code
_entity_poly.pdbx_strand_id
1 'polypeptide(L)' 'MFVYTPPCYESSGNAKYPVLYIQHGGGEDERGWALQGRTDIILDNLIAAGKAKPMIVVMSNGNCKDFT' A
#
# COMPACT_ATOMS: atom_id res chain seq x y z
N MET A 1 -4.89 4.23 -9.34
CA MET A 1 -4.15 3.21 -8.55
C MET A 1 -2.96 3.86 -7.86
N PHE A 2 -2.76 3.59 -6.58
CA PHE A 2 -1.59 3.97 -5.79
C PHE A 2 -0.81 2.73 -5.37
N VAL A 3 0.51 2.85 -5.32
CA VAL A 3 1.41 1.79 -4.87
C VAL A 3 2.38 2.39 -3.88
N TYR A 4 2.44 1.85 -2.67
CA TYR A 4 3.49 2.12 -1.71
C TYR A 4 4.61 1.10 -1.89
N THR A 5 5.84 1.59 -1.95
CA THR A 5 7.06 0.79 -1.89
C THR A 5 7.80 1.10 -0.58
N PRO A 6 8.41 0.10 0.07
CA PRO A 6 9.11 0.34 1.33
C PRO A 6 10.34 1.24 1.12
N PRO A 7 10.82 1.99 2.13
CA PRO A 7 11.94 2.92 1.98
C PRO A 7 13.23 2.33 1.38
N CYS A 8 13.46 1.03 1.57
CA CYS A 8 14.62 0.31 1.04
C CYS A 8 14.44 -0.23 -0.39
N TYR A 9 13.31 0.06 -1.05
CA TYR A 9 12.95 -0.58 -2.32
C TYR A 9 14.01 -0.40 -3.40
N GLU A 10 14.44 0.84 -3.67
CA GLU A 10 15.43 1.16 -4.71
C GLU A 10 16.85 0.67 -4.35
N SER A 11 17.22 0.68 -3.07
CA SER A 11 18.57 0.32 -2.63
C SER A 11 18.80 -1.19 -2.49
N SER A 12 17.73 -2.00 -2.50
CA SER A 12 17.83 -3.44 -2.28
C SER A 12 18.02 -4.27 -3.56
N GLY A 13 18.24 -3.63 -4.71
CA GLY A 13 18.49 -4.29 -5.99
C GLY A 13 17.32 -5.21 -6.39
N ASN A 14 17.59 -6.52 -6.52
CA ASN A 14 16.59 -7.52 -6.94
C ASN A 14 15.82 -8.18 -5.78
N ALA A 15 15.75 -7.52 -4.63
CA ALA A 15 14.97 -8.02 -3.49
C ALA A 15 13.49 -8.19 -3.87
N LYS A 16 12.89 -9.30 -3.42
CA LYS A 16 11.46 -9.56 -3.58
C LYS A 16 10.73 -9.21 -2.30
N TYR A 17 9.62 -8.51 -2.42
CA TYR A 17 8.79 -8.09 -1.30
C TYR A 17 7.43 -8.80 -1.36
N PRO A 18 6.85 -9.19 -0.21
CA PRO A 18 5.45 -9.57 -0.17
C PRO A 18 4.57 -8.38 -0.58
N VAL A 19 3.39 -8.68 -1.14
CA VAL A 19 2.45 -7.66 -1.62
C VAL A 19 1.15 -7.77 -0.83
N LEU A 20 0.71 -6.65 -0.26
CA LEU A 20 -0.61 -6.48 0.33
C LEU A 20 -1.50 -5.72 -0.66
N TYR A 21 -2.62 -6.33 -1.05
CA TYR A 21 -3.69 -5.64 -1.77
C TYR A 21 -4.74 -5.20 -0.76
N ILE A 22 -5.03 -3.91 -0.69
CA ILE A 22 -5.98 -3.36 0.27
C ILE A 22 -7.03 -2.51 -0.44
N GLN A 23 -8.30 -2.72 -0.09
CA GLN A 23 -9.44 -2.06 -0.71
C GLN A 23 -10.05 -1.00 0.21
N HIS A 24 -10.60 0.02 -0.40
CA HIS A 24 -11.34 1.09 0.27
C HIS A 24 -12.80 0.70 0.53
N GLY A 25 -13.52 1.49 1.32
CA GLY A 25 -14.95 1.33 1.60
C GLY A 25 -15.86 2.00 0.57
N GLY A 26 -17.18 1.94 0.79
CA GLY A 26 -18.16 2.59 -0.08
C GLY A 26 -18.03 4.12 -0.08
N GLY A 27 -18.11 4.75 -1.25
CA GLY A 27 -17.98 6.21 -1.41
C GLY A 27 -16.55 6.73 -1.46
N GLU A 28 -15.56 5.84 -1.36
CA GLU A 28 -14.12 6.16 -1.47
C GLU A 28 -13.57 5.72 -2.84
N ASP A 29 -12.27 5.89 -3.05
CA ASP A 29 -11.54 5.41 -4.22
C ASP A 29 -10.10 5.00 -3.85
N GLU A 30 -9.22 4.78 -4.82
CA GLU A 30 -7.84 4.34 -4.59
C GLU A 30 -7.01 5.26 -3.69
N ARG A 31 -7.46 6.52 -3.51
CA ARG A 31 -6.75 7.53 -2.72
C ARG A 31 -7.04 7.39 -1.23
N GLY A 32 -8.11 6.69 -0.84
CA GLY A 32 -8.58 6.63 0.54
C GLY A 32 -7.47 6.23 1.51
N TRP A 33 -6.85 5.08 1.25
CA TRP A 33 -5.75 4.57 2.07
C TRP A 33 -4.49 5.46 2.04
N ALA A 34 -4.10 5.97 0.88
CA ALA A 34 -2.92 6.81 0.76
C ALA A 34 -3.08 8.18 1.46
N LEU A 35 -4.26 8.81 1.33
CA LEU A 35 -4.50 10.16 1.83
C LEU A 35 -5.08 10.14 3.23
N GLN A 36 -6.31 9.67 3.43
CA GLN A 36 -6.93 9.71 4.76
C GLN A 36 -6.42 8.59 5.67
N GLY A 37 -6.05 7.44 5.10
CA GLY A 37 -5.53 6.28 5.83
C GLY A 37 -4.06 6.39 6.21
N ARG A 38 -3.29 7.33 5.62
CA ARG A 38 -1.86 7.56 5.90
C ARG A 38 -1.01 6.28 5.83
N THR A 39 -1.29 5.42 4.84
CA THR A 39 -0.61 4.12 4.67
C THR A 39 0.91 4.24 4.67
N ASP A 40 1.45 5.26 4.00
CA ASP A 40 2.87 5.57 3.95
C ASP A 40 3.45 5.79 5.35
N ILE A 41 2.90 6.73 6.11
CA ILE A 41 3.38 7.08 7.46
C ILE A 41 3.26 5.88 8.41
N ILE A 42 2.16 5.14 8.34
CA ILE A 42 1.93 3.99 9.22
C ILE A 42 2.96 2.89 8.91
N LEU A 43 3.16 2.54 7.63
CA LEU A 43 4.09 1.48 7.28
C LEU A 43 5.55 1.88 7.47
N ASP A 44 5.93 3.12 7.17
CA ASP A 44 7.27 3.62 7.45
C ASP A 44 7.62 3.46 8.93
N ASN A 45 6.71 3.88 9.82
CA ASN A 45 6.89 3.75 11.27
C ASN A 45 6.96 2.29 11.72
N LEU A 46 6.09 1.42 11.21
CA LEU A 46 6.08 0.01 11.60
C LEU A 46 7.31 -0.75 11.08
N ILE A 47 7.78 -0.43 9.87
CA ILE A 47 8.99 -1.01 9.29
C ILE A 47 10.22 -0.53 10.06
N ALA A 48 10.33 0.78 10.35
CA ALA A 48 11.42 1.33 11.14
C ALA A 48 11.47 0.75 12.56
N ALA A 49 10.31 0.48 13.17
CA ALA A 49 10.20 -0.16 14.47
C ALA A 49 10.39 -1.69 14.45
N GLY A 50 10.59 -2.31 13.28
CA GLY A 50 10.70 -3.76 13.12
C GLY A 50 9.41 -4.53 13.42
N LYS A 51 8.26 -3.85 13.44
CA LYS A 51 6.94 -4.42 13.73
C LYS A 51 6.19 -4.86 12.47
N ALA A 52 6.63 -4.42 11.29
CA ALA A 52 6.16 -4.90 10.00
C ALA A 52 7.36 -5.27 9.12
N LYS A 53 7.19 -6.30 8.28
CA LYS A 53 8.16 -6.62 7.23
C LYS A 53 8.07 -5.57 6.11
N PRO A 54 9.18 -5.14 5.49
CA PRO A 54 9.14 -4.36 4.26
C PRO A 54 8.24 -5.08 3.22
N MET A 55 7.26 -4.36 2.68
CA MET A 55 6.25 -4.90 1.78
C MET A 55 5.77 -3.83 0.80
N ILE A 56 5.28 -4.27 -0.36
CA ILE A 56 4.56 -3.40 -1.31
C ILE A 56 3.08 -3.38 -0.90
N VAL A 57 2.45 -2.21 -0.95
CA VAL A 57 1.00 -2.09 -0.77
C VAL A 57 0.37 -1.54 -2.03
N VAL A 58 -0.58 -2.26 -2.60
CA VAL A 58 -1.34 -1.85 -3.78
C VAL A 58 -2.73 -1.40 -3.35
N MET A 59 -3.08 -0.18 -3.74
CA MET A 59 -4.35 0.47 -3.47
C MET A 59 -5.02 0.81 -4.81
N SER A 60 -6.08 0.09 -5.14
CA SER A 60 -6.81 0.25 -6.40
C SER A 60 -8.22 0.73 -6.14
N ASN A 61 -8.85 1.29 -7.18
CA ASN A 61 -10.25 1.68 -7.09
C ASN A 61 -11.11 0.44 -7.31
N GLY A 62 -11.84 0.03 -6.29
CA GLY A 62 -12.77 -1.10 -6.34
C GLY A 62 -14.12 -0.74 -6.94
N ASN A 63 -14.44 0.55 -7.15
CA ASN A 63 -15.69 0.97 -7.78
C ASN A 63 -15.61 0.82 -9.30
N CYS A 64 -15.53 -0.41 -9.80
CA CYS A 64 -15.66 -0.71 -11.22
C CYS A 64 -17.12 -0.99 -11.59
N LYS A 65 -17.51 -0.61 -12.81
CA LYS A 65 -18.88 -0.84 -13.32
C LYS A 65 -19.15 -2.31 -13.66
N ASP A 66 -18.10 -3.10 -13.83
CA ASP A 66 -18.18 -4.49 -14.23
C ASP A 66 -17.57 -5.39 -13.13
N PHE A 67 -18.45 -6.06 -12.39
CA PHE A 67 -18.13 -7.26 -11.58
C PHE A 67 -18.70 -8.54 -12.24
N THR A 68 -19.23 -8.41 -13.45
CA THR A 68 -19.78 -9.49 -14.29
C THR A 68 -18.81 -9.90 -15.38
#